data_AF-A0A436CN20-F1
#
_entry.id   AF-A0A436CN20-F1
#
_cell.length_a   1.000
_cell.length_b   1.000
_cell.length_c   1.000
_cell.angle_alpha   90.00
_cell.angle_beta   90.00
_cell.angle_gamma   90.00
#
_symmetry.space_group_name_H-M   'P 1'
#
loop_
_entity.id
_entity.type
_entity.pdbx_description
1 polymer ?
#
loop_
_entity_poly.entity_id
_entity_poly.type
_entity_poly.pdbx_seq_one_letter_code
_entity_poly.pdbx_strand_id
1 'polypeptide(L)' 'TGDITGRAKTLLESDEIAYIHVRSARNNCYQCRIERA' A
#
# COMPACT_ATOMS: atom_id res chain seq x y z
N THR A 1 -12.98 -4.46 -2.48
CA THR A 1 -11.56 -4.25 -2.87
C THR A 1 -11.13 -2.78 -2.85
N GLY A 2 -12.01 -1.80 -2.62
CA GLY A 2 -11.64 -0.36 -2.66
C GLY A 2 -10.90 0.18 -1.43
N ASP A 3 -10.94 -0.52 -0.30
CA ASP A 3 -10.48 0.01 0.99
C ASP A 3 -8.95 0.00 1.19
N ILE A 4 -8.27 -0.98 0.57
CA ILE A 4 -6.83 -1.20 0.71
C ILE A 4 -6.00 -0.01 0.22
N THR A 5 -6.39 0.60 -0.90
CA THR A 5 -5.67 1.76 -1.45
C THR A 5 -5.83 2.99 -0.56
N GLY A 6 -7.01 3.19 0.03
CA GLY A 6 -7.26 4.29 0.97
C GLY A 6 -6.42 4.14 2.23
N ARG A 7 -6.42 2.94 2.82
CA ARG A 7 -5.60 2.64 4.00
C ARG A 7 -4.11 2.76 3.73
N ALA A 8 -3.63 2.29 2.57
CA ALA A 8 -2.23 2.42 2.17
C ALA A 8 -1.82 3.90 2.03
N LYS A 9 -2.68 4.75 1.47
CA LYS A 9 -2.41 6.20 1.41
C LYS A 9 -2.29 6.83 2.79
N THR A 10 -3.22 6.57 3.69
CA THR A 10 -3.16 7.10 5.07
C THR A 10 -1.90 6.65 5.82
N LEU A 11 -1.42 5.43 5.58
CA LEU A 11 -0.16 4.97 6.19
C LEU A 11 1.04 5.70 5.59
N LEU A 12 1.05 5.99 4.29
CA LEU A 12 2.15 6.70 3.64
C LEU A 12 2.23 8.19 4.00
N GLU A 13 1.17 8.77 4.57
CA GLU A 13 1.19 10.12 5.14
C GLU A 13 2.12 10.21 6.36
N SER A 14 2.42 9.09 7.03
CA SER A 14 3.43 9.05 8.08
C SER A 14 4.83 9.23 7.48
N ASP A 15 5.57 10.24 7.96
CA ASP A 15 6.95 10.50 7.55
C ASP A 15 7.95 9.39 7.96
N GLU A 16 7.55 8.48 8.84
CA GLU A 16 8.37 7.32 9.22
C GLU A 16 8.29 6.19 8.18
N ILE A 17 7.35 6.25 7.23
CA ILE A 17 7.08 5.20 6.27
C ILE A 17 7.55 5.63 4.88
N ALA A 18 8.61 4.99 4.38
CA ALA A 18 9.21 5.33 3.10
C ALA A 18 8.45 4.77 1.88
N TYR A 19 7.86 3.57 1.99
CA TYR A 19 7.15 2.90 0.91
C TYR A 19 6.17 1.85 1.43
N ILE A 20 5.15 1.52 0.63
CA ILE A 20 4.16 0.48 0.97
C ILE A 20 3.94 -0.45 -0.22
N HIS A 21 4.08 -1.75 0.05
CA HIS A 21 3.77 -2.83 -0.89
C HIS A 21 2.64 -3.70 -0.35
N VAL A 22 1.49 -3.71 -1.04
CA VAL A 22 0.36 -4.56 -0.70
C VAL A 22 0.30 -5.74 -1.66
N ARG A 23 0.24 -6.96 -1.10
CA ARG A 23 0.05 -8.20 -1.85
C ARG A 23 -1.20 -8.92 -1.37
N SER A 24 -1.93 -9.53 -2.30
CA SER A 24 -2.95 -10.51 -1.91
C SER A 24 -2.27 -11.79 -1.48
N ALA A 25 -2.50 -12.23 -0.24
CA ALA A 25 -2.02 -13.53 0.24
C ALA A 25 -2.63 -14.69 -0.57
N ARG A 26 -3.82 -14.52 -1.14
CA ARG A 26 -4.54 -15.56 -1.88
C ARG A 26 -4.05 -15.72 -3.32
N ASN A 27 -3.64 -14.61 -3.94
CA ASN A 27 -3.27 -14.58 -5.36
C ASN A 27 -1.76 -14.36 -5.56
N ASN A 28 -1.02 -14.09 -4.49
CA ASN A 28 0.40 -13.71 -4.49
C ASN A 28 0.75 -12.55 -5.45
N CYS A 29 -0.26 -11.82 -5.94
CA CYS A 29 -0.11 -10.67 -6.81
C CYS A 29 0.01 -9.39 -5.98
N TYR A 30 0.78 -8.43 -6.49
CA TYR A 30 0.76 -7.08 -5.97
C TYR A 30 -0.59 -6.43 -6.29
N GLN A 31 -1.27 -6.00 -5.24
CA GLN A 31 -2.52 -5.25 -5.35
C GLN A 31 -2.23 -3.75 -5.49
N CYS A 32 -1.18 -3.27 -4.82
CA CYS A 32 -0.83 -1.85 -4.80
C CYS A 32 0.67 -1.69 -4.46
N ARG A 33 1.35 -0.81 -5.18
CA ARG A 33 2.70 -0.33 -4.88
C ARG A 33 2.64 1.20 -4.83
N ILE A 34 3.05 1.77 -3.71
CA ILE A 34 3.09 3.22 -3.54
C ILE A 34 4.48 3.59 -3.04
N GLU A 35 5.14 4.49 -3.78
CA GLU A 35 6.49 5.00 -3.52
C GLU A 35 6.40 6.53 -3.37
N ARG A 36 7.17 7.11 -2.44
CA ARG A 36 7.33 8.57 -2.38
C ARG A 36 8.25 9.02 -3.53
N ALA A 37 7.87 10.12 -4.20
CA ALA A 37 8.59 10.70 -5.34
C ALA A 37 9.86 11.45 -4.93
#